data_AF-A0A4P5TD88-F1
#
_entry.id   AF-A0A4P5TD88-F1
#
_cell.length_a   1.000
_cell.length_b   1.000
_cell.length_c   1.000
_cell.angle_alpha   90.00
_cell.angle_beta   90.00
_cell.angle_gamma   90.00
#
_symmetry.space_group_name_H-M   'P 1'
#
loop_
_entity.id
_entity.type
_entity.pdbx_description
1 polymer ?
#
loop_
_entity_poly.entity_id
_entity_poly.type
_entity_poly.pdbx_seq_one_letter_code
_entity_poly.pdbx_strand_id
1 'polypeptide(L)'
;MKFQEGDKIIVIATGEHGAVVEWINKKMLTIDVGGVQFPVYADQIDFPYFDAFTKKKSAPTKRSTSIEIPNREKKPVRNIPRDGVHLSFFPILDKDVFDEDVFSHFRVYILNHTDDRLMLHFRVFFKEQKELETKHAIAALEDLYLFDMSFDRLNDHPVYNFDFSLEQANSQKASHHAVSYKPRAKQILTLSEKTVKEHNASFSFVLFQSYPEKGMEVSAERTSDLKEDTMVDGSIDLSQLLKAGFKVQRKR
;
A
#
# COMPACT_ATOMS: atom_id res chain seq x y z
N MET A 1 0.95 65.88 -2.12
CA MET A 1 2.43 65.86 -2.15
C MET A 1 2.86 64.41 -2.24
N LYS A 2 3.92 64.06 -3.00
CA LYS A 2 4.29 62.66 -3.28
C LYS A 2 5.09 61.99 -2.14
N PHE A 3 5.75 62.78 -1.30
CA PHE A 3 6.59 62.31 -0.19
C PHE A 3 6.24 63.05 1.11
N GLN A 4 6.40 62.37 2.25
CA GLN A 4 6.24 62.89 3.61
C GLN A 4 7.58 62.88 4.37
N GLU A 5 7.66 63.67 5.43
CA GLU A 5 8.84 63.69 6.31
C GLU A 5 9.02 62.31 6.96
N GLY A 6 10.24 61.79 6.92
CA GLY A 6 10.59 60.44 7.35
C GLY A 6 10.44 59.35 6.28
N ASP A 7 9.93 59.67 5.09
CA ASP A 7 9.86 58.69 4.00
C ASP A 7 11.26 58.27 3.53
N LYS A 8 11.46 56.97 3.35
CA LYS A 8 12.67 56.40 2.76
C LYS A 8 12.64 56.62 1.25
N ILE A 9 13.71 57.19 0.71
CA ILE A 9 13.84 57.54 -0.70
C ILE A 9 15.16 57.02 -1.26
N ILE A 10 15.24 56.92 -2.59
CA ILE A 10 16.47 56.66 -3.33
C ILE A 10 16.70 57.82 -4.30
N VAL A 11 17.93 58.33 -4.35
CA VAL A 11 18.32 59.35 -5.32
C VAL A 11 18.56 58.67 -6.66
N ILE A 12 17.83 59.06 -7.71
CA ILE A 12 17.86 58.37 -9.02
C ILE A 12 19.26 58.42 -9.65
N ALA A 13 19.98 59.53 -9.49
CA ALA A 13 21.28 59.74 -10.11
C ALA A 13 22.42 58.93 -9.47
N THR A 14 22.43 58.81 -8.13
CA THR A 14 23.53 58.16 -7.39
C THR A 14 23.16 56.75 -6.91
N GLY A 15 21.87 56.41 -6.89
CA GLY A 15 21.38 55.14 -6.32
C GLY A 15 21.51 55.08 -4.79
N GLU A 16 21.78 56.21 -4.14
CA GLU A 16 21.97 56.26 -2.69
C GLU A 16 20.64 56.34 -1.94
N HIS A 17 20.58 55.66 -0.80
CA HIS A 17 19.40 55.60 0.05
C HIS A 17 19.43 56.70 1.11
N GLY A 18 18.31 57.38 1.28
CA GLY A 18 18.15 58.44 2.27
C GLY A 18 16.75 58.54 2.84
N ALA A 19 16.52 59.56 3.65
CA ALA A 19 15.21 59.90 4.21
C ALA A 19 14.86 61.37 3.96
N VAL A 20 13.57 61.66 3.77
CA VAL A 20 13.09 63.05 3.64
C VAL A 20 13.07 63.71 5.01
N VAL A 21 13.69 64.89 5.12
CA VAL A 21 13.72 65.67 6.37
C VAL A 21 12.57 66.68 6.37
N GLU A 22 12.50 67.55 5.37
CA GLU A 22 11.51 68.64 5.32
C GLU A 22 11.27 69.12 3.88
N TRP A 23 10.09 69.68 3.61
CA TRP A 23 9.78 70.36 2.35
C TRP A 23 10.16 71.84 2.40
N ILE A 24 11.06 72.26 1.51
CA ILE A 24 11.40 73.69 1.36
C ILE A 24 10.31 74.41 0.56
N ASN A 25 9.86 73.81 -0.54
CA ASN A 25 8.89 74.39 -1.48
C ASN A 25 8.13 73.27 -2.23
N LYS A 26 7.08 73.58 -2.99
CA LYS A 26 6.27 72.56 -3.72
C LYS A 26 7.05 71.61 -4.66
N LYS A 27 8.31 71.92 -4.99
CA LYS A 27 9.18 71.15 -5.90
C LYS A 27 10.52 70.71 -5.29
N MET A 28 10.90 71.23 -4.12
CA MET A 28 12.20 70.97 -3.48
C MET A 28 12.04 70.53 -2.04
N LEU A 29 12.83 69.53 -1.66
CA LEU A 29 12.83 68.88 -0.36
C LEU A 29 14.27 68.69 0.12
N THR A 30 14.47 68.74 1.43
CA THR A 30 15.75 68.42 2.07
C THR A 30 15.75 66.93 2.36
N ILE A 31 16.78 66.23 1.88
CA ILE A 31 17.00 64.81 2.19
C ILE A 31 18.25 64.63 3.05
N ASP A 32 18.25 63.59 3.86
CA ASP A 32 19.41 63.09 4.59
C ASP A 32 19.88 61.77 3.98
N VAL A 33 21.11 61.77 3.48
CA VAL A 33 21.79 60.58 2.98
C VAL A 33 23.04 60.36 3.85
N GLY A 34 22.98 59.36 4.73
CA GLY A 34 24.13 58.96 5.55
C GLY A 34 24.65 60.03 6.53
N GLY A 35 23.81 60.99 6.95
CA GLY A 35 24.18 62.06 7.88
C GLY A 35 24.56 63.39 7.21
N VAL A 36 24.44 63.48 5.88
CA VAL A 36 24.65 64.72 5.12
C VAL A 36 23.32 65.18 4.52
N GLN A 37 22.91 66.40 4.85
CA GLN A 37 21.65 66.98 4.41
C GLN A 37 21.84 67.95 3.26
N PHE A 38 21.08 67.77 2.19
CA PHE A 38 21.12 68.68 1.04
C PHE A 38 19.76 68.77 0.32
N PRO A 39 19.47 69.90 -0.36
CA PRO A 39 18.22 70.09 -1.07
C PRO A 39 18.22 69.39 -2.43
N VAL A 40 17.13 68.70 -2.75
CA VAL A 40 16.93 67.95 -4.00
C VAL A 40 15.53 68.21 -4.55
N TYR A 41 15.38 68.16 -5.87
CA TYR A 41 14.07 68.25 -6.52
C TYR A 41 13.30 66.92 -6.40
N ALA A 42 11.98 67.01 -6.22
CA ALA A 42 11.13 65.83 -5.98
C ALA A 42 11.05 64.84 -7.16
N ASP A 43 11.47 65.23 -8.35
CA ASP A 43 11.57 64.39 -9.56
C ASP A 43 12.90 63.62 -9.64
N GLN A 44 13.90 63.98 -8.83
CA GLN A 44 15.22 63.32 -8.78
C GLN A 44 15.29 62.22 -7.72
N ILE A 45 14.20 62.01 -6.98
CA ILE A 45 14.09 60.98 -5.94
C ILE A 45 12.89 60.07 -6.22
N ASP A 46 13.00 58.81 -5.81
CA ASP A 46 11.89 57.86 -5.89
C ASP A 46 11.82 56.98 -4.65
N PHE A 47 10.76 56.18 -4.53
CA PHE A 47 10.66 55.19 -3.46
C PHE A 47 11.61 54.02 -3.73
N PRO A 48 12.34 53.53 -2.71
CA PRO A 48 13.35 52.48 -2.86
C PRO A 48 12.74 51.12 -3.27
N TYR A 49 11.42 50.98 -3.17
CA TYR A 49 10.71 49.74 -3.44
C TYR A 49 10.63 49.39 -4.94
N PHE A 50 10.78 50.36 -5.86
CA PHE A 50 10.64 50.07 -7.30
C PHE A 50 11.70 49.08 -7.81
N ASP A 51 12.94 49.22 -7.32
CA ASP A 51 14.08 48.38 -7.69
C ASP A 51 13.98 46.94 -7.18
N ALA A 52 13.33 46.73 -6.02
CA ALA A 52 13.15 45.40 -5.44
C ALA A 52 12.10 44.56 -6.19
N PHE A 53 11.19 45.21 -6.92
CA PHE A 53 10.12 44.54 -7.68
C PHE A 53 10.43 44.40 -9.18
N THR A 54 11.19 45.31 -9.79
CA THR A 54 11.54 45.24 -11.22
C THR A 54 12.85 44.52 -11.53
N LYS A 55 13.78 44.39 -10.57
CA LYS A 55 14.94 43.52 -10.76
C LYS A 55 14.47 42.07 -10.79
N LYS A 56 14.41 41.48 -11.99
CA LYS A 56 14.34 40.02 -12.18
C LYS A 56 15.43 39.41 -11.30
N LYS A 57 15.04 38.77 -10.20
CA LYS A 57 15.94 37.92 -9.40
C LYS A 57 16.71 37.09 -10.41
N SER A 58 18.02 37.33 -10.54
CA SER A 58 18.88 36.41 -11.25
C SER A 58 18.62 35.07 -10.58
N ALA A 59 18.18 34.09 -11.37
CA ALA A 59 17.78 32.80 -10.85
C ALA A 59 18.88 32.36 -9.86
N PRO A 60 18.56 32.01 -8.61
CA PRO A 60 19.57 31.55 -7.69
C PRO A 60 20.30 30.43 -8.43
N THR A 61 21.61 30.62 -8.65
CA THR A 61 22.45 29.55 -9.19
C THR A 61 22.12 28.34 -8.36
N LYS A 62 21.58 27.29 -8.99
CA LYS A 62 21.23 26.05 -8.31
C LYS A 62 22.49 25.55 -7.63
N ARG A 63 22.72 25.97 -6.38
CA ARG A 63 23.55 25.21 -5.46
C ARG A 63 22.76 23.93 -5.35
N SER A 64 23.26 22.87 -5.97
CA SER A 64 22.83 21.53 -5.67
C SER A 64 23.18 21.33 -4.20
N THR A 65 22.30 21.76 -3.31
CA THR A 65 22.09 21.02 -2.08
C THR A 65 21.75 19.63 -2.59
N SER A 66 22.75 18.76 -2.61
CA SER A 66 22.53 17.32 -2.61
C SER A 66 21.63 17.09 -1.41
N ILE A 67 20.33 17.09 -1.66
CA ILE A 67 19.38 16.50 -0.75
C ILE A 67 19.86 15.05 -0.75
N GLU A 68 20.61 14.66 0.27
CA GLU A 68 20.82 13.25 0.58
C GLU A 68 19.42 12.71 0.83
N ILE A 69 18.77 12.27 -0.26
CA ILE A 69 17.55 11.51 -0.19
C ILE A 69 17.93 10.34 0.71
N PRO A 70 17.32 10.20 1.90
CA PRO A 70 17.64 9.10 2.78
C PRO A 70 17.51 7.83 1.96
N ASN A 71 18.57 7.00 1.95
CA ASN A 71 18.51 5.73 1.26
C ASN A 71 17.27 5.00 1.76
N ARG A 72 16.37 4.67 0.82
CA ARG A 72 15.13 3.95 1.13
C ARG A 72 15.52 2.76 2.00
N GLU A 73 14.97 2.71 3.21
CA GLU A 73 15.25 1.62 4.14
C GLU A 73 15.08 0.29 3.41
N LYS A 74 16.08 -0.58 3.55
CA LYS A 74 16.00 -1.93 2.97
C LYS A 74 14.75 -2.56 3.56
N LYS A 75 13.80 -2.96 2.70
CA LYS A 75 12.61 -3.69 3.15
C LYS A 75 13.10 -4.85 4.02
N PRO A 76 12.55 -5.02 5.23
CA PRO A 76 12.96 -6.11 6.11
C PRO A 76 12.81 -7.43 5.35
N VAL A 77 13.81 -8.32 5.48
CA VAL A 77 13.75 -9.64 4.86
C VAL A 77 12.61 -10.41 5.51
N ARG A 78 11.53 -10.63 4.74
CA ARG A 78 10.40 -11.43 5.19
C ARG A 78 10.79 -12.91 5.10
N ASN A 79 10.87 -13.59 6.24
CA ASN A 79 11.10 -15.03 6.30
C ASN A 79 9.78 -15.77 6.04
N ILE A 80 9.34 -15.79 4.79
CA ILE A 80 8.12 -16.48 4.37
C ILE A 80 8.45 -17.98 4.16
N PRO A 81 7.73 -18.92 4.78
CA PRO A 81 7.93 -20.35 4.55
C PRO A 81 7.56 -20.72 3.11
N ARG A 82 8.27 -21.65 2.47
CA ARG A 82 8.00 -22.04 1.05
C ARG A 82 6.96 -23.14 0.98
N ASP A 83 5.75 -22.84 1.42
CA ASP A 83 4.67 -23.80 1.62
C ASP A 83 3.54 -23.72 0.58
N GLY A 84 3.75 -22.97 -0.50
CA GLY A 84 2.90 -22.99 -1.70
C GLY A 84 2.12 -21.71 -1.93
N VAL A 85 0.98 -21.85 -2.60
CA VAL A 85 0.05 -20.73 -2.84
C VAL A 85 -1.17 -20.90 -1.96
N HIS A 86 -1.55 -19.83 -1.28
CA HIS A 86 -2.64 -19.83 -0.30
C HIS A 86 -3.71 -18.81 -0.66
N LEU A 87 -4.95 -19.14 -0.34
CA LEU A 87 -6.09 -18.22 -0.36
C LEU A 87 -6.37 -17.76 1.07
N SER A 88 -6.21 -16.46 1.34
CA SER A 88 -6.34 -15.87 2.67
C SER A 88 -7.56 -14.96 2.78
N PHE A 89 -8.25 -15.04 3.92
CA PHE A 89 -9.42 -14.24 4.27
C PHE A 89 -9.12 -13.41 5.51
N PHE A 90 -9.26 -12.10 5.39
CA PHE A 90 -9.14 -11.16 6.50
C PHE A 90 -10.56 -10.70 6.90
N PRO A 91 -11.13 -11.19 8.01
CA PRO A 91 -12.44 -10.76 8.47
C PRO A 91 -12.40 -9.30 8.93
N ILE A 92 -13.34 -8.49 8.44
CA ILE A 92 -13.53 -7.12 8.87
C ILE A 92 -14.86 -7.04 9.61
N LEU A 93 -14.79 -6.56 10.85
CA LEU A 93 -15.94 -6.34 11.70
C LEU A 93 -16.41 -4.89 11.55
N ASP A 94 -17.71 -4.70 11.65
CA ASP A 94 -18.35 -3.40 11.75
C ASP A 94 -19.38 -3.43 12.87
N LYS A 95 -19.83 -2.27 13.32
CA LYS A 95 -20.87 -2.16 14.33
C LYS A 95 -22.24 -2.18 13.69
N ASP A 96 -23.12 -3.00 14.22
CA ASP A 96 -24.52 -2.99 13.82
C ASP A 96 -25.32 -1.88 14.53
N VAL A 97 -26.65 -1.88 14.34
CA VAL A 97 -27.57 -0.90 14.90
C VAL A 97 -27.63 -0.95 16.44
N PHE A 98 -27.14 -2.05 17.03
CA PHE A 98 -27.10 -2.28 18.47
C PHE A 98 -25.69 -2.10 19.06
N ASP A 99 -24.76 -1.52 18.30
CA ASP A 99 -23.35 -1.37 18.66
C ASP A 99 -22.62 -2.72 18.90
N GLU A 100 -23.13 -3.82 18.35
CA GLU A 100 -22.50 -5.14 18.42
C GLU A 100 -21.56 -5.36 17.22
N ASP A 101 -20.40 -5.98 17.46
CA ASP A 101 -19.43 -6.28 16.42
C ASP A 101 -19.91 -7.45 15.55
N VAL A 102 -20.18 -7.18 14.27
CA VAL A 102 -20.63 -8.16 13.28
C VAL A 102 -19.68 -8.23 12.09
N PHE A 103 -19.58 -9.41 11.46
CA PHE A 103 -18.77 -9.56 10.25
C PHE A 103 -19.41 -8.83 9.06
N SER A 104 -18.72 -7.81 8.55
CA SER A 104 -19.17 -7.02 7.41
C SER A 104 -18.74 -7.66 6.09
N HIS A 105 -17.43 -7.82 5.92
CA HIS A 105 -16.84 -8.37 4.69
C HIS A 105 -15.47 -9.00 4.96
N PHE A 106 -14.97 -9.72 3.97
CA PHE A 106 -13.63 -10.28 3.95
C PHE A 106 -12.80 -9.58 2.89
N ARG A 107 -11.59 -9.14 3.24
CA ARG A 107 -10.56 -8.90 2.21
C ARG A 107 -9.94 -10.22 1.82
N VAL A 108 -10.05 -10.57 0.55
CA VAL A 108 -9.54 -11.84 0.01
C VAL A 108 -8.21 -11.62 -0.70
N TYR A 109 -7.21 -12.40 -0.31
CA TYR A 109 -5.85 -12.34 -0.87
C TYR A 109 -5.38 -13.69 -1.39
N ILE A 110 -4.50 -13.66 -2.39
CA ILE A 110 -3.65 -14.78 -2.76
C ILE A 110 -2.26 -14.52 -2.20
N LEU A 111 -1.73 -15.45 -1.43
CA LEU A 111 -0.37 -15.40 -0.90
C LEU A 111 0.49 -16.33 -1.74
N ASN A 112 1.44 -15.78 -2.49
CA ASN A 112 2.39 -16.58 -3.25
C ASN A 112 3.63 -16.85 -2.40
N HIS A 113 3.64 -17.94 -1.64
CA HIS A 113 4.80 -18.35 -0.86
C HIS A 113 5.77 -19.23 -1.66
N THR A 114 5.71 -19.21 -2.99
CA THR A 114 6.67 -19.90 -3.85
C THR A 114 7.76 -18.96 -4.34
N ASP A 115 8.87 -19.52 -4.79
CA ASP A 115 9.94 -18.77 -5.46
C ASP A 115 9.62 -18.50 -6.95
N ASP A 116 8.47 -18.99 -7.44
CA ASP A 116 8.01 -18.82 -8.81
C ASP A 116 7.21 -17.53 -8.98
N ARG A 117 7.38 -16.88 -10.14
CA ARG A 117 6.53 -15.75 -10.56
C ARG A 117 5.35 -16.28 -11.35
N LEU A 118 4.14 -15.94 -10.91
CA LEU A 118 2.91 -16.54 -11.40
C LEU A 118 2.05 -15.53 -12.15
N MET A 119 1.35 -16.00 -13.17
CA MET A 119 0.23 -15.33 -13.79
C MET A 119 -1.05 -16.02 -13.33
N LEU A 120 -1.93 -15.27 -12.70
CA LEU A 120 -3.21 -15.74 -12.21
C LEU A 120 -4.32 -15.23 -13.13
N HIS A 121 -5.20 -16.12 -13.58
CA HIS A 121 -6.51 -15.81 -14.11
C HIS A 121 -7.58 -16.24 -13.10
N PHE A 122 -8.16 -15.26 -12.42
CA PHE A 122 -9.14 -15.45 -11.37
C PHE A 122 -10.56 -15.21 -11.89
N ARG A 123 -11.49 -16.07 -11.50
CA ARG A 123 -12.93 -15.94 -11.77
C ARG A 123 -13.71 -16.31 -10.52
N VAL A 124 -14.75 -15.56 -10.18
CA VAL A 124 -15.69 -15.90 -9.10
C VAL A 124 -17.12 -15.91 -9.60
N PHE A 125 -17.86 -16.91 -9.13
CA PHE A 125 -19.26 -17.12 -9.41
C PHE A 125 -20.07 -17.10 -8.10
N PHE A 126 -21.22 -16.45 -8.12
CA PHE A 126 -22.22 -16.48 -7.05
C PHE A 126 -23.55 -16.87 -7.68
N LYS A 127 -24.29 -17.82 -7.08
CA LYS A 127 -25.52 -18.38 -7.69
C LYS A 127 -25.31 -18.80 -9.15
N GLU A 128 -24.15 -19.40 -9.44
CA GLU A 128 -23.72 -19.83 -10.79
C GLU A 128 -23.53 -18.70 -11.82
N GLN A 129 -23.69 -17.44 -11.42
CA GLN A 129 -23.43 -16.28 -12.26
C GLN A 129 -22.02 -15.78 -12.07
N LYS A 130 -21.29 -15.59 -13.18
CA LYS A 130 -19.96 -14.99 -13.17
C LYS A 130 -20.07 -13.53 -12.80
N GLU A 131 -19.40 -13.12 -11.73
CA GLU A 131 -19.46 -11.75 -11.25
C GLU A 131 -18.17 -10.98 -11.50
N LEU A 132 -17.02 -11.62 -11.28
CA LEU A 132 -15.72 -11.00 -11.47
C LEU A 132 -14.78 -11.96 -12.20
N GLU A 133 -13.99 -11.37 -13.10
CA GLU A 133 -12.94 -12.06 -13.84
C GLU A 133 -11.76 -11.10 -14.03
N THR A 134 -10.59 -11.47 -13.51
CA THR A 134 -9.39 -10.64 -13.55
C THR A 134 -8.15 -11.46 -13.83
N LYS A 135 -7.11 -10.79 -14.35
CA LYS A 135 -5.80 -11.38 -14.61
C LYS A 135 -4.72 -10.56 -13.94
N HIS A 136 -3.80 -11.22 -13.24
CA HIS A 136 -2.77 -10.56 -12.44
C HIS A 136 -1.43 -11.29 -12.57
N ALA A 137 -0.34 -10.54 -12.56
CA ALA A 137 0.99 -11.08 -12.28
C ALA A 137 1.24 -11.03 -10.77
N ILE A 138 1.79 -12.09 -10.21
CA ILE A 138 2.13 -12.22 -8.80
C ILE A 138 3.61 -12.56 -8.71
N ALA A 139 4.41 -11.67 -8.13
CA ALA A 139 5.82 -11.95 -7.92
C ALA A 139 6.00 -13.07 -6.89
N ALA A 140 7.19 -13.67 -6.88
CA ALA A 140 7.60 -14.63 -5.86
C ALA A 140 7.56 -13.97 -4.47
N LEU A 141 7.06 -14.69 -3.47
CA LEU A 141 7.01 -14.23 -2.07
C LEU A 141 6.22 -12.93 -1.88
N GLU A 142 5.22 -12.67 -2.73
CA GLU A 142 4.33 -11.50 -2.65
C GLU A 142 2.86 -11.90 -2.49
N ASP A 143 2.08 -10.98 -1.93
CA ASP A 143 0.66 -11.11 -1.68
C ASP A 143 -0.12 -10.27 -2.70
N LEU A 144 -1.19 -10.83 -3.26
CA LEU A 144 -2.08 -10.16 -4.19
C LEU A 144 -3.47 -10.01 -3.56
N TYR A 145 -3.95 -8.78 -3.44
CA TYR A 145 -5.36 -8.52 -3.14
C TYR A 145 -6.23 -8.89 -4.34
N LEU A 146 -7.30 -9.65 -4.10
CA LEU A 146 -8.27 -9.99 -5.15
C LEU A 146 -9.48 -9.05 -5.10
N PHE A 147 -10.28 -9.15 -4.04
CA PHE A 147 -11.53 -8.41 -3.90
C PHE A 147 -12.06 -8.46 -2.46
N ASP A 148 -13.06 -7.63 -2.18
CA ASP A 148 -13.83 -7.63 -0.94
C ASP A 148 -15.09 -8.47 -1.11
N MET A 149 -15.26 -9.47 -0.26
CA MET A 149 -16.42 -10.37 -0.26
C MET A 149 -17.30 -10.08 0.95
N SER A 150 -18.50 -9.54 0.71
CA SER A 150 -19.50 -9.32 1.77
C SER A 150 -19.89 -10.65 2.42
N PHE A 151 -20.04 -10.65 3.75
CA PHE A 151 -20.35 -11.84 4.53
C PHE A 151 -21.62 -12.55 4.04
N ASP A 152 -22.66 -11.80 3.67
CA ASP A 152 -23.95 -12.34 3.20
C ASP A 152 -23.81 -13.18 1.92
N ARG A 153 -22.80 -12.90 1.10
CA ARG A 153 -22.55 -13.60 -0.16
C ARG A 153 -22.03 -15.02 0.05
N LEU A 154 -21.64 -15.41 1.26
CA LEU A 154 -21.35 -16.81 1.59
C LEU A 154 -22.57 -17.73 1.40
N ASN A 155 -23.78 -17.18 1.54
CA ASN A 155 -25.03 -17.91 1.34
C ASN A 155 -25.32 -18.20 -0.15
N ASP A 156 -24.67 -17.47 -1.06
CA ASP A 156 -24.86 -17.58 -2.50
C ASP A 156 -23.96 -18.66 -3.15
N HIS A 157 -23.45 -19.58 -2.33
CA HIS A 157 -22.57 -20.69 -2.72
C HIS A 157 -21.45 -20.24 -3.67
N PRO A 158 -20.51 -19.39 -3.18
CA PRO A 158 -19.44 -18.89 -4.03
C PRO A 158 -18.60 -20.02 -4.62
N VAL A 159 -18.15 -19.86 -5.86
CA VAL A 159 -17.15 -20.73 -6.50
C VAL A 159 -16.01 -19.89 -7.03
N TYR A 160 -14.81 -20.12 -6.52
CA TYR A 160 -13.60 -19.39 -6.89
C TYR A 160 -12.75 -20.27 -7.80
N ASN A 161 -12.52 -19.83 -9.03
CA ASN A 161 -11.73 -20.56 -10.01
C ASN A 161 -10.43 -19.80 -10.26
N PHE A 162 -9.33 -20.47 -10.01
CA PHE A 162 -7.97 -19.98 -10.20
C PHE A 162 -7.31 -20.79 -11.30
N ASP A 163 -6.72 -20.11 -12.27
CA ASP A 163 -5.87 -20.73 -13.29
C ASP A 163 -4.51 -20.05 -13.25
N PHE A 164 -3.49 -20.81 -12.87
CA PHE A 164 -2.12 -20.33 -12.67
C PHE A 164 -1.21 -20.79 -13.81
N SER A 165 -0.46 -19.87 -14.39
CA SER A 165 0.68 -20.17 -15.27
C SER A 165 1.95 -19.51 -14.75
N LEU A 166 3.11 -19.97 -15.22
CA LEU A 166 4.38 -19.31 -14.92
C LEU A 166 4.51 -18.05 -15.80
N GLU A 167 4.97 -16.94 -15.21
CA GLU A 167 5.25 -15.70 -15.98
C GLU A 167 6.33 -15.95 -17.04
N GLN A 168 7.31 -16.80 -16.71
CA GLN A 168 8.31 -17.30 -17.64
C GLN A 168 8.08 -18.78 -17.91
N ALA A 169 7.78 -19.11 -19.17
CA ALA A 169 7.51 -20.48 -19.57
C ALA A 169 8.70 -21.39 -19.29
N ASN A 170 8.43 -22.54 -18.67
CA ASN A 170 9.43 -23.58 -18.41
C ASN A 170 8.99 -24.89 -19.05
N SER A 171 9.84 -25.45 -19.92
CA SER A 171 9.58 -26.71 -20.63
C SER A 171 9.36 -27.93 -19.74
N GLN A 172 9.82 -27.89 -18.49
CA GLN A 172 9.68 -28.97 -17.50
C GLN A 172 8.43 -28.83 -16.61
N LYS A 173 7.77 -27.66 -16.65
CA LYS A 173 6.60 -27.37 -15.84
C LYS A 173 5.32 -27.44 -16.68
N ALA A 174 4.20 -27.63 -15.99
CA ALA A 174 2.88 -27.56 -16.62
C ALA A 174 2.65 -26.21 -17.31
N SER A 175 1.77 -26.21 -18.31
CA SER A 175 1.38 -24.97 -18.99
C SER A 175 0.45 -24.12 -18.11
N HIS A 176 -0.49 -24.79 -17.46
CA HIS A 176 -1.52 -24.22 -16.61
C HIS A 176 -1.80 -25.15 -15.42
N HIS A 177 -2.20 -24.57 -14.30
CA HIS A 177 -2.66 -25.29 -13.12
C HIS A 177 -3.96 -24.69 -12.61
N ALA A 178 -5.05 -25.44 -12.76
CA ALA A 178 -6.39 -25.00 -12.38
C ALA A 178 -6.79 -25.52 -11.00
N VAL A 179 -7.27 -24.62 -10.14
CA VAL A 179 -7.80 -24.94 -8.81
C VAL A 179 -9.16 -24.27 -8.66
N SER A 180 -10.16 -25.03 -8.23
CA SER A 180 -11.47 -24.50 -7.84
C SER A 180 -11.62 -24.58 -6.33
N TYR A 181 -12.07 -23.50 -5.69
CA TYR A 181 -12.32 -23.43 -4.26
C TYR A 181 -13.78 -23.05 -3.98
N LYS A 182 -14.45 -23.87 -3.17
CA LYS A 182 -15.85 -23.69 -2.75
C LYS A 182 -15.92 -23.42 -1.24
N PRO A 183 -15.98 -22.15 -0.79
CA PRO A 183 -16.15 -21.81 0.62
C PRO A 183 -17.49 -22.34 1.17
N ARG A 184 -17.44 -22.94 2.36
CA ARG A 184 -18.63 -23.36 3.12
C ARG A 184 -18.92 -22.33 4.20
N ALA A 185 -20.09 -21.72 4.15
CA ALA A 185 -20.47 -20.62 5.04
C ALA A 185 -20.22 -20.92 6.52
N LYS A 186 -20.70 -22.08 7.02
CA LYS A 186 -20.50 -22.50 8.42
C LYS A 186 -19.03 -22.53 8.82
N GLN A 187 -18.17 -23.10 7.97
CA GLN A 187 -16.76 -23.23 8.30
C GLN A 187 -16.02 -21.90 8.23
N ILE A 188 -16.32 -21.08 7.22
CA ILE A 188 -15.75 -19.73 7.11
C ILE A 188 -16.14 -18.91 8.35
N LEU A 189 -17.40 -18.99 8.80
CA LEU A 189 -17.85 -18.32 10.02
C LEU A 189 -17.07 -18.81 11.26
N THR A 190 -17.00 -20.12 11.48
CA THR A 190 -16.25 -20.69 12.63
C THR A 190 -14.77 -20.28 12.62
N LEU A 191 -14.14 -20.28 11.44
CA LEU A 191 -12.75 -19.84 11.31
C LEU A 191 -12.59 -18.34 11.55
N SER A 192 -13.58 -17.53 11.16
CA SER A 192 -13.59 -16.08 11.40
C SER A 192 -13.69 -15.77 12.88
N GLU A 193 -14.64 -16.41 13.59
CA GLU A 193 -14.79 -16.29 15.05
C GLU A 193 -13.52 -16.71 15.78
N LYS A 194 -12.94 -17.85 15.39
CA LYS A 194 -11.67 -18.33 15.94
C LYS A 194 -10.53 -17.33 15.72
N THR A 195 -10.41 -16.81 14.51
CA THR A 195 -9.36 -15.85 14.11
C THR A 195 -9.42 -14.59 14.98
N VAL A 196 -10.62 -14.02 15.16
CA VAL A 196 -10.84 -12.84 16.01
C VAL A 196 -10.52 -13.16 17.47
N LYS A 197 -11.01 -14.31 17.99
CA LYS A 197 -10.78 -14.73 19.37
C LYS A 197 -9.30 -14.96 19.69
N GLU A 198 -8.54 -15.47 18.74
CA GLU A 198 -7.10 -15.71 18.87
C GLU A 198 -6.26 -14.46 18.56
N HIS A 199 -6.89 -13.31 18.28
CA HIS A 199 -6.24 -12.08 17.84
C HIS A 199 -5.35 -12.24 16.59
N ASN A 200 -5.70 -13.20 15.74
CA ASN A 200 -5.08 -13.39 14.44
C ASN A 200 -5.69 -12.41 13.42
N ALA A 201 -4.91 -12.00 12.42
CA ALA A 201 -5.39 -11.08 11.39
C ALA A 201 -6.21 -11.77 10.30
N SER A 202 -5.92 -13.04 10.01
CA SER A 202 -6.53 -13.80 8.93
C SER A 202 -6.45 -15.30 9.16
N PHE A 203 -7.19 -16.05 8.35
CA PHE A 203 -7.03 -17.48 8.15
C PHE A 203 -6.84 -17.77 6.66
N SER A 204 -6.19 -18.89 6.34
CA SER A 204 -5.80 -19.20 4.97
C SER A 204 -5.97 -20.68 4.63
N PHE A 205 -6.14 -20.96 3.34
CA PHE A 205 -6.23 -22.32 2.79
C PHE A 205 -5.18 -22.50 1.70
N VAL A 206 -4.44 -23.61 1.76
CA VAL A 206 -3.51 -23.99 0.70
C VAL A 206 -4.32 -24.29 -0.57
N LEU A 207 -3.94 -23.70 -1.71
CA LEU A 207 -4.46 -24.04 -3.04
C LEU A 207 -3.61 -25.14 -3.67
N PHE A 208 -2.29 -25.02 -3.58
CA PHE A 208 -1.32 -26.05 -3.97
C PHE A 208 0.03 -25.77 -3.29
N GLN A 209 0.83 -26.81 -3.04
CA GLN A 209 2.13 -26.68 -2.36
C GLN A 209 3.27 -26.34 -3.33
N SER A 210 3.25 -26.91 -4.53
CA SER A 210 4.28 -26.71 -5.55
C SER A 210 3.67 -26.68 -6.93
N TYR A 211 4.21 -25.86 -7.83
CA TYR A 211 3.72 -25.78 -9.20
C TYR A 211 3.98 -27.11 -9.96
N PRO A 212 2.97 -27.69 -10.63
CA PRO A 212 3.06 -29.03 -11.20
C PRO A 212 4.09 -29.14 -12.32
N GLU A 213 4.67 -30.33 -12.43
CA GLU A 213 5.54 -30.69 -13.54
C GLU A 213 4.73 -30.96 -14.82
N LYS A 214 5.41 -30.90 -15.96
CA LYS A 214 4.78 -31.12 -17.25
C LYS A 214 4.16 -32.52 -17.31
N GLY A 215 2.88 -32.59 -17.71
CA GLY A 215 2.12 -33.84 -17.76
C GLY A 215 1.44 -34.24 -16.45
N MET A 216 1.67 -33.51 -15.34
CA MET A 216 0.94 -33.66 -14.07
C MET A 216 -0.12 -32.56 -13.90
N GLU A 217 -0.71 -32.10 -15.01
CA GLU A 217 -1.77 -31.11 -14.97
C GLU A 217 -3.01 -31.74 -14.33
N VAL A 218 -3.41 -31.21 -13.16
CA VAL A 218 -4.60 -31.67 -12.43
C VAL A 218 -5.49 -30.48 -12.15
N SER A 219 -6.77 -30.59 -12.53
CA SER A 219 -7.83 -29.72 -12.04
C SER A 219 -8.21 -30.16 -10.63
N ALA A 220 -7.82 -29.39 -9.63
CA ALA A 220 -8.12 -29.72 -8.24
C ALA A 220 -9.39 -29.00 -7.79
N GLU A 221 -10.41 -29.75 -7.34
CA GLU A 221 -11.51 -29.17 -6.58
C GLU A 221 -11.18 -29.22 -5.09
N ARG A 222 -11.14 -28.05 -4.46
CA ARG A 222 -10.99 -27.89 -3.03
C ARG A 222 -12.28 -27.35 -2.43
N THR A 223 -12.70 -27.98 -1.36
CA THR A 223 -13.66 -27.42 -0.43
C THR A 223 -12.89 -26.89 0.77
N SER A 224 -13.56 -26.08 1.59
CA SER A 224 -12.97 -25.59 2.84
C SER A 224 -12.66 -26.72 3.83
N ASP A 225 -13.13 -27.97 3.60
CA ASP A 225 -13.06 -29.10 4.53
C ASP A 225 -11.71 -29.24 5.24
N LEU A 226 -11.65 -28.72 6.47
CA LEU A 226 -10.72 -29.19 7.48
C LEU A 226 -11.42 -30.37 8.14
N LYS A 227 -10.79 -31.54 8.16
CA LYS A 227 -11.18 -32.58 9.09
C LYS A 227 -11.05 -31.97 10.49
N GLU A 228 -12.15 -31.82 11.21
CA GLU A 228 -12.13 -31.72 12.67
C GLU A 228 -11.43 -32.98 13.18
N ASP A 229 -10.13 -32.87 13.42
CA ASP A 229 -9.34 -33.61 14.43
C ASP A 229 -7.86 -33.60 14.06
N THR A 230 -7.16 -32.55 14.47
CA THR A 230 -5.97 -32.75 15.29
C THR A 230 -5.86 -31.53 16.20
N MET A 231 -6.65 -31.54 17.28
CA MET A 231 -6.21 -30.85 18.48
C MET A 231 -4.84 -31.44 18.83
N VAL A 232 -3.81 -30.60 18.77
CA VAL A 232 -2.48 -30.91 19.29
C VAL A 232 -2.61 -30.89 20.82
N ASP A 233 -3.22 -31.94 21.37
CA ASP A 233 -2.76 -32.45 22.66
C ASP A 233 -1.44 -33.17 22.37
N GLY A 234 -0.46 -33.08 23.27
CA GLY A 234 0.95 -33.42 23.05
C GLY A 234 1.29 -34.88 22.75
N SER A 235 0.42 -35.63 22.06
CA SER A 235 0.69 -36.98 21.58
C SER A 235 1.41 -36.95 20.22
N ILE A 236 2.60 -37.53 20.22
CA ILE A 236 3.43 -37.82 19.04
C ILE A 236 2.60 -38.56 17.99
N ASP A 237 2.70 -38.16 16.73
CA ASP A 237 2.04 -38.81 15.60
C ASP A 237 2.66 -40.20 15.33
N LEU A 238 1.95 -41.26 15.74
CA LEU A 238 2.38 -42.66 15.62
C LEU A 238 1.96 -43.30 14.27
N SER A 239 1.42 -42.51 13.33
CA SER A 239 0.92 -42.99 12.04
C SER A 239 2.00 -43.71 11.22
N GLN A 240 3.26 -43.27 11.32
CA GLN A 240 4.39 -43.89 10.62
C GLN A 240 4.80 -45.23 11.22
N LEU A 241 4.63 -45.42 12.54
CA LEU A 241 4.98 -46.67 13.23
C LEU A 241 3.96 -47.79 12.98
N LEU A 242 2.69 -47.44 12.80
CA LEU A 242 1.65 -48.39 12.39
C LEU A 242 1.87 -48.89 10.95
N LYS A 243 2.31 -48.02 10.03
CA LYS A 243 2.71 -48.41 8.67
C LYS A 243 3.94 -49.32 8.67
N ALA A 244 4.82 -49.19 9.66
CA ALA A 244 5.99 -50.07 9.86
C ALA A 244 5.66 -51.39 10.59
N GLY A 245 4.37 -51.68 10.87
CA GLY A 245 3.93 -52.97 11.42
C GLY A 245 4.00 -53.11 12.95
N PHE A 246 4.26 -52.03 13.69
CA PHE A 246 4.25 -52.08 15.16
C PHE A 246 2.81 -52.04 15.70
N LYS A 247 2.43 -53.05 16.50
CA LYS A 247 1.13 -53.09 17.20
C LYS A 247 1.24 -52.39 18.56
N VAL A 248 0.58 -51.24 18.72
CA VAL A 248 0.49 -50.54 20.00
C VAL A 248 -0.75 -51.04 20.76
N GLN A 249 -0.57 -51.72 21.88
CA GLN A 249 -1.67 -52.01 22.79
C GLN A 249 -1.88 -50.85 23.75
N ARG A 250 -3.04 -50.17 23.65
CA ARG A 250 -3.48 -49.24 24.69
C ARG A 250 -4.02 -50.05 25.88
N LYS A 251 -3.32 -49.99 27.01
CA LYS A 251 -3.82 -50.47 28.29
C LYS A 251 -4.95 -49.52 28.72
N ARG A 252 -6.15 -50.06 28.96
CA ARG A 252 -7.28 -49.31 29.52
C ARG A 252 -6.98 -48.87 30.95
#